data_AF-A0A968MPJ8-F1
#
_entry.id   AF-A0A968MPJ8-F1
#
_cell.length_a   1.000
_cell.length_b   1.000
_cell.length_c   1.000
_cell.angle_alpha   90.00
_cell.angle_beta   90.00
_cell.angle_gamma   90.00
#
_symmetry.space_group_name_H-M   'P 1'
#
loop_
_entity.id
_entity.type
_entity.pdbx_description
1 polymer ?
#
loop_
_entity_poly.entity_id
_entity_poly.type
_entity_poly.pdbx_seq_one_letter_code
_entity_poly.pdbx_strand_id
1 'polypeptide(L)'
;MEHFTGTLSKPLHNGRKYLVSFYISYADSFSPYMNKGIGCYFSKVKEPFKSWSPPFYERLVDDTYKPHICSSPDSAIGDTAWVKISGVYIAKGGEKYITLGKFYDKKVAPKLVNKYIDNHFDLLKTKEFVKKYSDIMPFNEHHIFPTEGLLHGAYYFIDDVSVVEIKD
;
A
#
# COMPACT_ATOMS: atom_id res chain seq x y z
N MET A 1 1.68 -4.89 -5.67
CA MET A 1 1.48 -3.77 -4.73
C MET A 1 2.75 -3.62 -3.94
N GLU A 2 3.32 -2.43 -3.91
CA GLU A 2 4.64 -2.19 -3.33
C GLU A 2 4.53 -1.70 -1.89
N HIS A 3 5.49 -2.13 -1.07
CA HIS A 3 5.66 -1.74 0.32
C HIS A 3 7.04 -1.13 0.50
N PHE A 4 7.14 -0.11 1.34
CA PHE A 4 8.40 0.48 1.77
C PHE A 4 8.57 0.26 3.27
N THR A 5 9.66 -0.36 3.68
CA THR A 5 9.95 -0.58 5.10
C THR A 5 11.10 0.31 5.57
N GLY A 6 10.82 1.11 6.60
CA GLY A 6 11.79 1.92 7.34
C GLY A 6 12.09 1.34 8.72
N THR A 7 13.26 1.69 9.26
CA THR A 7 13.64 1.40 10.65
C THR A 7 13.25 2.59 11.53
N LEU A 8 12.63 2.32 12.67
CA LEU A 8 12.32 3.34 13.66
C LEU A 8 13.60 3.79 14.37
N SER A 9 13.67 5.07 14.73
CA SER A 9 14.82 5.62 15.46
C SER A 9 14.98 4.98 16.85
N LYS A 10 13.88 4.52 17.45
CA LYS A 10 13.84 3.75 18.69
C LYS A 10 12.75 2.68 18.60
N PRO A 11 12.92 1.51 19.25
CA PRO A 11 11.85 0.54 19.36
C PRO A 11 10.65 1.11 20.11
N LEU A 12 9.43 0.68 19.75
CA LEU A 12 8.23 1.06 20.47
C LEU A 12 8.13 0.33 21.81
N HIS A 13 7.55 0.99 22.81
CA HIS A 13 7.41 0.47 24.17
C HIS A 13 6.00 -0.07 24.41
N ASN A 14 5.91 -1.25 25.05
CA ASN A 14 4.62 -1.91 25.30
C ASN A 14 3.65 -0.99 26.06
N GLY A 15 2.41 -0.91 25.59
CA GLY A 15 1.33 -0.12 26.19
C GLY A 15 1.42 1.39 25.94
N ARG A 16 2.49 1.90 25.32
CA ARG A 16 2.59 3.33 24.95
C ARG A 16 1.77 3.64 23.71
N LYS A 17 1.22 4.86 23.67
CA LYS A 17 0.49 5.41 22.53
C LYS A 17 1.46 6.20 21.64
N TYR A 18 1.36 5.99 20.34
CA TYR A 18 2.12 6.71 19.34
C TYR A 18 1.18 7.36 18.34
N LEU A 19 1.30 8.68 18.16
CA LEU A 19 0.71 9.36 17.02
C LEU A 19 1.56 9.06 15.78
N VAL A 20 0.93 8.46 14.79
CA VAL A 20 1.56 8.12 13.52
C VAL A 20 0.96 9.01 12.44
N SER A 21 1.81 9.55 11.58
CA SER A 21 1.35 10.21 10.36
C SER A 21 2.31 10.09 9.20
N PHE A 22 1.79 10.20 8.00
CA PHE A 22 2.54 10.36 6.77
C PHE A 22 1.63 10.97 5.71
N TYR A 23 2.20 11.54 4.66
CA TYR A 23 1.47 12.02 3.51
C TYR A 23 1.65 11.09 2.33
N ILE A 24 0.62 11.02 1.50
CA ILE A 24 0.64 10.28 0.25
C ILE A 24 0.09 11.16 -0.87
N SER A 25 0.72 11.08 -2.04
CA SER A 25 0.24 11.68 -3.29
C SER A 25 0.16 10.62 -4.37
N TYR A 26 -0.87 10.69 -5.21
CA TYR A 26 -0.94 9.89 -6.42
C TYR A 26 0.16 10.28 -7.40
N ALA A 27 0.67 9.31 -8.17
CA ALA A 27 1.69 9.54 -9.20
C ALA A 27 1.10 9.83 -10.59
N ASP A 28 -0.15 10.29 -10.62
CA ASP A 28 -0.88 10.74 -11.82
C ASP A 28 -0.80 9.72 -12.98
N SER A 29 -0.46 10.17 -14.19
CA SER A 29 -0.48 9.39 -15.42
C SER A 29 0.47 8.18 -15.42
N PHE A 30 1.39 8.08 -14.46
CA PHE A 30 2.30 6.93 -14.35
C PHE A 30 1.70 5.75 -13.61
N SER A 31 0.65 5.98 -12.83
CA SER A 31 -0.04 4.90 -12.11
C SER A 31 -1.27 4.44 -12.89
N PRO A 32 -1.40 3.14 -13.23
CA PRO A 32 -2.59 2.61 -13.89
C PRO A 32 -3.80 2.52 -12.97
N TYR A 33 -3.62 2.53 -11.65
CA TYR A 33 -4.69 2.25 -10.69
C TYR A 33 -4.77 3.34 -9.63
N MET A 34 -5.98 3.77 -9.27
CA MET A 34 -6.16 4.64 -8.11
C MET A 34 -5.85 3.88 -6.82
N ASN A 35 -5.19 4.55 -5.87
CA ASN A 35 -4.78 3.93 -4.63
C ASN A 35 -5.91 4.00 -3.58
N LYS A 36 -6.17 2.88 -2.91
CA LYS A 36 -7.13 2.76 -1.79
C LYS A 36 -6.52 1.91 -0.69
N GLY A 37 -6.84 2.23 0.56
CA GLY A 37 -6.42 1.45 1.72
C GLY A 37 -4.92 1.44 1.94
N ILE A 38 -4.27 2.59 1.72
CA ILE A 38 -2.85 2.76 2.05
C ILE A 38 -2.74 2.94 3.56
N GLY A 39 -1.74 2.30 4.17
CA GLY A 39 -1.58 2.31 5.60
C GLY A 39 -0.16 2.08 6.06
N CYS A 40 -0.02 1.81 7.35
CA CYS A 40 1.22 1.39 7.98
C CYS A 40 1.04 0.12 8.81
N TYR A 41 2.13 -0.64 8.94
CA TYR A 41 2.23 -1.81 9.80
C TYR A 41 3.53 -1.74 10.59
N PHE A 42 3.45 -2.02 11.90
CA PHE A 42 4.62 -2.05 12.78
C PHE A 42 5.04 -3.48 13.04
N SER A 43 6.34 -3.75 12.99
CA SER A 43 6.87 -5.10 13.14
C SER A 43 8.17 -5.14 13.93
N LYS A 44 8.47 -6.31 14.50
CA LYS A 44 9.76 -6.61 15.15
C LYS A 44 10.84 -7.05 14.15
N VAL A 45 10.43 -7.41 12.94
CA VAL A 45 11.27 -7.92 11.84
C VAL A 45 11.18 -6.99 10.64
N LYS A 46 12.30 -6.80 9.93
CA LYS A 46 12.40 -5.82 8.83
C LYS A 46 11.48 -6.13 7.65
N GLU A 47 11.36 -7.41 7.29
CA GLU A 47 10.58 -7.83 6.13
C GLU A 47 9.47 -8.82 6.55
N PRO A 48 8.39 -8.34 7.19
CA PRO A 48 7.34 -9.22 7.71
C PRO A 48 6.63 -10.00 6.60
N PHE A 49 6.62 -9.48 5.36
CA PHE A 49 5.91 -10.07 4.23
C PHE A 49 6.80 -10.91 3.30
N LYS A 50 8.12 -10.95 3.54
CA LYS A 50 9.11 -11.70 2.73
C LYS A 50 9.00 -11.43 1.22
N SER A 51 8.73 -10.18 0.83
CA SER A 51 8.54 -9.77 -0.56
C SER A 51 9.88 -9.52 -1.28
N TRP A 52 10.59 -10.57 -1.70
CA TRP A 52 11.89 -10.48 -2.39
C TRP A 52 11.89 -10.73 -3.91
N SER A 53 10.80 -11.17 -4.56
CA SER A 53 10.72 -11.25 -6.04
C SER A 53 9.27 -11.22 -6.58
N PRO A 54 8.97 -10.51 -7.70
CA PRO A 54 7.63 -10.44 -8.27
C PRO A 54 7.16 -11.75 -8.95
N PRO A 55 5.82 -11.96 -9.10
CA PRO A 55 4.74 -11.07 -8.68
C PRO A 55 4.04 -11.52 -7.37
N PHE A 56 4.08 -10.58 -6.43
CA PHE A 56 3.74 -10.64 -5.02
C PHE A 56 2.26 -10.77 -4.64
N TYR A 57 1.36 -11.27 -5.49
CA TYR A 57 -0.08 -11.16 -5.17
C TYR A 57 -0.56 -12.22 -4.18
N GLU A 58 -0.13 -13.48 -4.33
CA GLU A 58 -0.57 -14.64 -3.53
C GLU A 58 -0.14 -14.62 -2.05
N ARG A 59 0.89 -13.85 -1.69
CA ARG A 59 1.37 -13.69 -0.31
C ARG A 59 0.90 -12.40 0.37
N LEU A 60 0.42 -11.44 -0.42
CA LEU A 60 -0.27 -10.22 0.06
C LEU A 60 -1.78 -10.44 0.28
N VAL A 61 -2.25 -11.68 0.10
CA VAL A 61 -3.62 -12.17 0.37
C VAL A 61 -3.80 -12.62 1.81
N ASP A 62 -2.71 -12.62 2.57
CA ASP A 62 -2.75 -13.11 3.94
C ASP A 62 -3.46 -12.08 4.83
N ASP A 63 -4.63 -12.47 5.34
CA ASP A 63 -5.48 -11.61 6.14
C ASP A 63 -4.95 -11.37 7.56
N THR A 64 -3.82 -11.99 7.91
CA THR A 64 -3.09 -11.72 9.14
C THR A 64 -2.35 -10.38 9.09
N TYR A 65 -1.99 -9.89 7.89
CA TYR A 65 -1.26 -8.64 7.71
C TYR A 65 -2.18 -7.47 7.42
N LYS A 66 -2.89 -7.03 8.46
CA LYS A 66 -3.74 -5.83 8.42
C LYS A 66 -2.93 -4.59 8.82
N PRO A 67 -3.18 -3.44 8.16
CA PRO A 67 -2.56 -2.19 8.58
C PRO A 67 -3.02 -1.84 10.00
N HIS A 68 -2.10 -1.31 10.80
CA HIS A 68 -2.43 -0.75 12.11
C HIS A 68 -3.15 0.60 11.96
N ILE A 69 -2.68 1.43 11.02
CA ILE A 69 -3.33 2.70 10.62
C ILE A 69 -3.51 2.64 9.10
N CYS A 70 -4.68 3.05 8.59
CA CYS A 70 -4.91 3.16 7.15
C CYS A 70 -5.82 4.33 6.80
N SER A 71 -5.71 4.81 5.55
CA SER A 71 -6.74 5.65 4.94
C SER A 71 -8.08 4.91 4.93
N SER A 72 -9.18 5.65 5.02
CA SER A 72 -10.52 5.06 4.83
C SER A 72 -10.55 4.23 3.54
N PRO A 73 -11.10 3.00 3.55
CA PRO A 73 -11.25 2.18 2.35
C PRO A 73 -12.06 2.87 1.25
N ASP A 74 -12.91 3.82 1.64
CA ASP A 74 -13.82 4.54 0.75
C ASP A 74 -13.20 5.84 0.19
N SER A 75 -12.10 6.31 0.78
CA SER A 75 -11.36 7.49 0.29
C SER A 75 -10.28 7.05 -0.69
N ALA A 76 -10.62 7.05 -1.98
CA ALA A 76 -9.63 6.89 -3.03
C ALA A 76 -8.68 8.08 -3.05
N ILE A 77 -7.37 7.80 -3.14
CA ILE A 77 -6.36 8.81 -3.47
C ILE A 77 -6.16 8.71 -4.97
N GLY A 78 -6.81 9.62 -5.69
CA GLY A 78 -6.92 9.61 -7.14
C GLY A 78 -6.38 10.85 -7.84
N ASP A 79 -5.92 11.84 -7.08
CA ASP A 79 -5.34 13.08 -7.58
C ASP A 79 -3.95 13.30 -6.98
N THR A 80 -3.25 14.30 -7.50
CA THR A 80 -1.91 14.68 -7.04
C THR A 80 -1.91 15.48 -5.74
N ALA A 81 -3.05 15.59 -5.05
CA ALA A 81 -3.11 16.25 -3.77
C ALA A 81 -2.45 15.36 -2.70
N TRP A 82 -1.68 15.99 -1.82
CA TRP A 82 -1.11 15.32 -0.68
C TRP A 82 -2.18 15.09 0.39
N VAL A 83 -2.48 13.82 0.66
CA VAL A 83 -3.43 13.41 1.68
C VAL A 83 -2.67 12.92 2.91
N LYS A 84 -3.00 13.48 4.08
CA LYS A 84 -2.45 13.00 5.36
C LYS A 84 -3.17 11.74 5.81
N ILE A 85 -2.42 10.68 6.07
CA ILE A 85 -2.89 9.51 6.82
C ILE A 85 -2.36 9.63 8.24
N SER A 86 -3.24 9.48 9.23
CA SER A 86 -2.84 9.57 10.64
C SER A 86 -3.74 8.75 11.55
N GLY A 87 -3.18 8.31 12.67
CA GLY A 87 -3.92 7.65 13.73
C GLY A 87 -3.04 7.34 14.94
N VAL A 88 -3.67 6.85 16.01
CA VAL A 88 -2.98 6.48 17.24
C VAL A 88 -2.79 4.97 17.27
N TYR A 89 -1.55 4.53 17.46
CA TYR A 89 -1.20 3.12 17.63
C TYR A 89 -0.81 2.84 19.10
N ILE A 90 -1.39 1.81 19.70
CA ILE A 90 -0.99 1.29 21.02
C ILE A 90 0.00 0.16 20.78
N ALA A 91 1.26 0.37 21.16
CA ALA A 91 2.33 -0.56 20.86
C ALA A 91 2.28 -1.83 21.72
N LYS A 92 2.65 -2.97 21.11
CA LYS A 92 2.80 -4.27 21.79
C LYS A 92 4.22 -4.45 22.37
N GLY A 93 5.13 -3.53 22.06
CA GLY A 93 6.49 -3.50 22.54
C GLY A 93 7.48 -4.26 21.67
N GLY A 94 8.61 -3.63 21.39
CA GLY A 94 9.73 -4.20 20.64
C GLY A 94 9.58 -4.11 19.11
N GLU A 95 8.53 -3.47 18.59
CA GLU A 95 8.46 -3.09 17.19
C GLU A 95 9.62 -2.14 16.85
N LYS A 96 10.33 -2.43 15.75
CA LYS A 96 11.53 -1.71 15.32
C LYS A 96 11.41 -1.16 13.89
N TYR A 97 10.38 -1.58 13.18
CA TYR A 97 10.19 -1.26 11.77
C TYR A 97 8.76 -0.79 11.53
N ILE A 98 8.61 0.07 10.53
CA ILE A 98 7.35 0.53 9.97
C ILE A 98 7.34 0.20 8.48
N THR A 99 6.33 -0.53 8.04
CA THR A 99 6.09 -0.80 6.62
C THR A 99 4.90 0.01 6.15
N LEU A 100 5.08 0.78 5.09
CA LEU A 100 4.06 1.64 4.47
C LEU A 100 3.66 1.07 3.12
N GLY A 101 2.38 1.19 2.76
CA GLY A 101 1.90 0.79 1.44
C GLY A 101 0.49 0.22 1.46
N LYS A 102 0.18 -0.62 0.48
CA LYS A 102 -1.17 -1.20 0.31
C LYS A 102 -1.28 -2.58 0.94
N PHE A 103 -2.24 -2.77 1.83
CA PHE A 103 -2.43 -4.01 2.57
C PHE A 103 -3.56 -4.86 2.01
N TYR A 104 -3.68 -6.08 2.52
CA TYR A 104 -4.76 -7.00 2.17
C TYR A 104 -6.15 -6.36 2.40
N ASP A 105 -7.01 -6.48 1.40
CA ASP A 105 -8.41 -6.09 1.48
C ASP A 105 -9.28 -7.29 1.10
N LYS A 106 -10.08 -7.78 2.04
CA LYS A 106 -10.98 -8.94 1.89
C LYS A 106 -11.96 -8.80 0.72
N LYS A 107 -12.35 -7.59 0.34
CA LYS A 107 -13.28 -7.37 -0.78
C LYS A 107 -12.59 -7.47 -2.14
N VAL A 108 -11.29 -7.16 -2.17
CA VAL A 108 -10.52 -6.92 -3.40
C VAL A 108 -9.59 -8.10 -3.70
N ALA A 109 -8.92 -8.63 -2.68
CA ALA A 109 -7.84 -9.58 -2.84
C ALA A 109 -8.27 -11.00 -3.27
N PRO A 110 -9.37 -11.62 -2.77
CA PRO A 110 -9.83 -12.91 -3.30
C PRO A 110 -10.18 -12.85 -4.79
N LYS A 111 -10.72 -11.72 -5.26
CA LYS A 111 -11.07 -11.52 -6.68
C LYS A 111 -9.83 -11.29 -7.55
N LEU A 112 -8.79 -10.66 -7.01
CA LEU A 112 -7.52 -10.43 -7.72
C LEU A 112 -6.68 -11.70 -7.86
N VAL A 113 -6.69 -12.55 -6.84
CA VAL A 113 -5.82 -13.74 -6.76
C VAL A 113 -6.29 -14.83 -7.69
N ASN A 114 -7.58 -15.14 -7.67
CA ASN A 114 -8.18 -16.07 -8.63
C ASN A 114 -7.88 -15.62 -10.06
N LYS A 115 -7.93 -14.31 -10.31
CA LYS A 115 -7.71 -13.69 -11.61
C LYS A 115 -6.25 -13.63 -12.05
N TYR A 116 -5.30 -13.52 -11.11
CA TYR A 116 -3.86 -13.57 -11.35
C TYR A 116 -3.45 -14.97 -11.85
N ILE A 117 -4.02 -16.00 -11.24
CA ILE A 117 -3.84 -17.41 -11.63
C ILE A 117 -4.40 -17.66 -13.04
N ASP A 118 -5.58 -17.11 -13.36
CA ASP A 118 -6.27 -17.36 -14.63
C ASP A 118 -5.60 -16.73 -15.87
N ASN A 119 -4.80 -15.67 -15.72
CA ASN A 119 -4.39 -14.82 -16.86
C ASN A 119 -2.89 -14.79 -17.17
N HIS A 120 -2.03 -15.46 -16.39
CA HIS A 120 -0.57 -15.50 -16.59
C HIS A 120 0.09 -14.14 -16.94
N PHE A 121 -0.51 -13.03 -16.49
CA PHE A 121 -0.07 -11.65 -16.66
C PHE A 121 0.33 -11.25 -18.11
N ASP A 122 -0.58 -11.39 -19.07
CA ASP A 122 -0.41 -10.80 -20.41
C ASP A 122 -0.58 -9.27 -20.36
N LEU A 123 0.54 -8.55 -20.42
CA LEU A 123 0.62 -7.09 -20.38
C LEU A 123 -0.11 -6.40 -21.55
N LEU A 124 -0.30 -7.06 -22.70
CA LEU A 124 -0.97 -6.48 -23.87
C LEU A 124 -2.50 -6.51 -23.74
N LYS A 125 -3.03 -7.40 -22.89
CA LYS A 125 -4.47 -7.47 -22.57
C LYS A 125 -4.88 -6.56 -21.41
N THR A 126 -3.92 -5.84 -20.81
CA THR A 126 -4.14 -5.01 -19.63
C THR A 126 -5.21 -3.94 -19.83
N LYS A 127 -5.29 -3.26 -20.97
CA LYS A 127 -6.26 -2.15 -21.14
C LYS A 127 -7.72 -2.62 -21.04
N GLU A 128 -8.10 -3.69 -21.74
CA GLU A 128 -9.46 -4.27 -21.66
C GLU A 128 -9.72 -4.93 -20.30
N PHE A 129 -8.71 -5.63 -19.78
CA PHE A 129 -8.75 -6.25 -18.45
C PHE A 129 -8.90 -5.23 -17.32
N VAL A 130 -8.35 -4.03 -17.47
CA VAL A 130 -8.44 -3.01 -16.43
C VAL A 130 -9.77 -2.29 -16.50
N LYS A 131 -10.25 -1.96 -17.71
CA LYS A 131 -11.58 -1.37 -17.90
C LYS A 131 -12.71 -2.26 -17.36
N LYS A 132 -12.62 -3.57 -17.62
CA LYS A 132 -13.63 -4.56 -17.20
C LYS A 132 -13.74 -4.75 -15.67
N TYR A 133 -12.74 -4.33 -14.90
CA TYR A 133 -12.69 -4.56 -13.44
C TYR A 133 -12.39 -3.27 -12.65
N SER A 134 -12.80 -2.15 -13.22
CA SER A 134 -12.72 -0.80 -12.63
C SER A 134 -13.54 -0.67 -11.34
N ASP A 135 -14.49 -1.58 -11.11
CA ASP A 135 -15.28 -1.71 -9.89
C ASP A 135 -14.42 -2.15 -8.69
N ILE A 136 -13.36 -2.93 -8.92
CA ILE A 136 -12.47 -3.48 -7.88
C ILE A 136 -11.21 -2.63 -7.73
N MET A 137 -10.62 -2.20 -8.85
CA MET A 137 -9.52 -1.23 -8.87
C MET A 137 -9.88 -0.13 -9.85
N PRO A 138 -10.29 1.05 -9.36
CA PRO A 138 -10.60 2.17 -10.24
C PRO A 138 -9.41 2.47 -11.14
N PHE A 139 -9.66 2.43 -12.45
CA PHE A 139 -8.66 2.71 -13.46
C PHE A 139 -8.42 4.21 -13.53
N ASN A 140 -7.16 4.60 -13.68
CA ASN A 140 -6.84 5.96 -14.06
C ASN A 140 -7.00 6.13 -15.56
N GLU A 141 -8.07 6.81 -15.97
CA GLU A 141 -8.34 7.09 -17.39
C GLU A 141 -7.27 7.97 -18.06
N HIS A 142 -6.48 8.70 -17.26
CA HIS A 142 -5.36 9.51 -17.71
C HIS A 142 -4.03 8.75 -17.70
N HIS A 143 -4.03 7.44 -17.43
CA HIS A 143 -2.81 6.64 -17.43
C HIS A 143 -2.17 6.60 -18.84
N ILE A 144 -0.89 6.95 -18.90
CA ILE A 144 -0.07 6.85 -20.10
C ILE A 144 0.74 5.56 -19.98
N PHE A 145 0.41 4.58 -20.81
CA PHE A 145 1.22 3.37 -20.92
C PHE A 145 2.61 3.74 -21.48
N PRO A 146 3.71 3.35 -20.82
CA PRO A 146 5.04 3.63 -21.34
C PRO A 146 5.22 2.99 -22.72
N THR A 147 5.81 3.73 -23.65
CA THR A 147 6.35 3.16 -24.89
C THR A 147 7.52 2.22 -24.54
N GLU A 148 7.73 1.18 -25.36
CA GLU A 148 8.71 0.11 -25.10
C GLU A 148 10.04 0.63 -24.53
N GLY A 149 10.49 0.05 -23.41
CA GLY A 149 11.79 0.33 -22.79
C GLY A 149 11.78 1.30 -21.60
N LEU A 150 10.66 1.97 -21.29
CA LEU A 150 10.52 2.77 -20.07
C LEU A 150 10.05 1.91 -18.89
N LEU A 151 10.84 1.92 -17.81
CA LEU A 151 10.50 1.33 -16.52
C LEU A 151 9.14 1.87 -16.03
N HIS A 152 8.34 0.99 -15.42
CA HIS A 152 7.10 1.35 -14.74
C HIS A 152 7.38 2.52 -13.78
N GLY A 153 6.68 3.64 -13.96
CA GLY A 153 6.79 4.80 -13.06
C GLY A 153 6.24 4.50 -11.67
N ALA A 154 6.43 5.43 -10.73
CA ALA A 154 5.89 5.30 -9.38
C ALA A 154 4.36 5.16 -9.39
N TYR A 155 3.80 4.40 -8.44
CA TYR A 155 2.35 4.30 -8.25
C TYR A 155 1.80 5.41 -7.34
N TYR A 156 2.61 5.87 -6.40
CA TYR A 156 2.33 6.91 -5.42
C TYR A 156 3.64 7.40 -4.79
N PHE A 157 3.60 8.57 -4.18
CA PHE A 157 4.68 9.14 -3.37
C PHE A 157 4.30 9.12 -1.89
N ILE A 158 5.28 8.98 -1.01
CA ILE A 158 5.12 9.08 0.44
C ILE A 158 6.11 10.10 0.97
N ASP A 159 5.66 10.95 1.90
CA ASP A 159 6.52 11.95 2.56
C ASP A 159 6.11 12.20 4.02
N ASP A 160 6.98 12.89 4.77
CA ASP A 160 6.79 13.35 6.16
C ASP A 160 6.28 12.24 7.10
N VAL A 161 7.00 11.11 7.09
CA VAL A 161 6.70 9.96 7.96
C VAL A 161 7.11 10.28 9.38
N SER A 162 6.14 10.27 10.29
CA SER A 162 6.31 10.62 11.70
C SER A 162 5.69 9.57 12.62
N VAL A 163 6.42 9.23 13.68
CA VAL A 163 5.99 8.33 14.76
C VAL A 163 6.44 8.96 16.07
N VAL A 164 5.49 9.52 16.81
CA VAL A 164 5.78 10.30 18.04
C VAL A 164 5.01 9.70 19.21
N GLU A 165 5.72 9.41 20.30
CA GLU A 165 5.07 8.99 21.55
C GLU A 165 4.22 10.14 22.10
N ILE A 166 2.95 9.88 22.37
CA ILE A 166 2.07 10.83 23.04
C ILE A 166 1.97 10.45 24.51
N LYS A 167 2.19 11.44 25.38
CA LYS A 167 1.97 11.29 26.82
C LYS A 167 0.50 11.63 27.10
N ASP A 168 -0.12 10.79 27.91
CA ASP A 168 -1.43 11.10 28.50
C ASP A 168 -1.30 12.32 29.44
#